data_AF-A0A9E0JX35-F1
#
_entry.id   AF-A0A9E0JX35-F1
#
_cell.length_a   1.000
_cell.length_b   1.000
_cell.length_c   1.000
_cell.angle_alpha   90.00
_cell.angle_beta   90.00
_cell.angle_gamma   90.00
#
_symmetry.space_group_name_H-M   'P 1'
#
loop_
_entity.id
_entity.type
_entity.pdbx_description
1 polymer ?
#
loop_
_entity_poly.entity_id
_entity_poly.type
_entity_poly.pdbx_seq_one_letter_code
_entity_poly.pdbx_strand_id
1 'polypeptide(L)' 'MKKYELFDHTADLGLEIYGRTKRELFANAALALFDVMIQDIEPPTKRGGKERVKTRTVLGADVGDLLV' A
#
# COMPACT_ATOMS: atom_id res chain seq x y z
N MET A 1 9.49 3.29 -12.72
CA MET A 1 10.12 2.26 -11.85
C MET A 1 9.01 1.38 -11.32
N LYS A 2 9.28 0.09 -11.18
CA LYS A 2 8.31 -0.84 -10.59
C LYS A 2 8.10 -0.50 -9.11
N LYS A 3 6.85 -0.51 -8.65
CA LYS A 3 6.49 -0.17 -7.26
C LYS A 3 6.47 -1.40 -6.37
N TYR A 4 5.96 -2.51 -6.90
CA TYR A 4 5.95 -3.79 -6.23
C TYR A 4 5.86 -4.97 -7.21
N GLU A 5 6.10 -6.16 -6.69
CA GLU A 5 5.94 -7.46 -7.33
C GLU A 5 5.14 -8.41 -6.46
N LEU A 6 4.28 -9.22 -7.07
CA LEU A 6 3.65 -10.36 -6.43
C LEU A 6 4.55 -11.57 -6.64
N PHE A 7 4.72 -12.39 -5.61
CA PHE A 7 5.32 -13.71 -5.73
C PHE A 7 4.40 -14.75 -5.08
N ASP A 8 4.53 -15.99 -5.54
CA ASP A 8 3.68 -17.07 -5.06
C ASP A 8 3.98 -17.39 -3.59
N HIS A 9 2.97 -17.27 -2.76
CA HIS A 9 3.00 -17.64 -1.35
C HIS A 9 1.75 -18.48 -1.09
N THR A 10 1.94 -19.77 -0.89
CA THR A 10 0.89 -20.80 -0.98
C THR A 10 -0.31 -20.63 -0.04
N ALA A 11 -0.22 -19.76 0.97
CA ALA A 11 -1.28 -19.51 1.94
C ALA A 11 -1.64 -18.03 2.15
N ASP A 12 -0.80 -17.10 1.71
CA ASP A 12 -0.93 -15.67 2.03
C ASP A 12 -0.61 -14.81 0.80
N LEU A 13 -0.40 -13.52 1.03
CA LEU A 13 0.00 -12.56 0.03
C LEU A 13 1.53 -12.32 0.07
N GLY A 14 2.23 -12.78 -0.96
CA GLY A 14 3.64 -12.46 -1.19
C GLY A 14 3.80 -11.14 -1.96
N LEU A 15 4.38 -10.12 -1.33
CA LEU A 15 4.69 -8.82 -1.95
C LEU A 15 6.16 -8.44 -1.75
N GLU A 16 6.83 -8.04 -2.83
CA GLU A 16 8.12 -7.35 -2.78
C GLU A 16 7.91 -5.88 -3.16
N ILE A 17 8.26 -4.95 -2.26
CA ILE A 17 8.00 -3.51 -2.44
C ILE A 17 9.32 -2.78 -2.70
N TYR A 18 9.31 -1.81 -3.62
CA TYR A 18 10.50 -1.02 -3.97
C TYR A 18 10.27 0.48 -3.78
N GLY A 19 11.35 1.21 -3.49
CA GLY A 19 11.35 2.68 -3.44
C GLY A 19 12.79 3.19 -3.36
N ARG A 20 13.06 4.37 -3.94
CA ARG A 20 14.39 5.02 -3.88
C ARG A 20 14.69 5.59 -2.49
N THR A 21 13.65 5.78 -1.68
CA THR A 21 13.73 6.29 -0.31
C THR A 21 12.80 5.50 0.58
N LYS A 22 13.04 5.49 1.91
CA LYS A 22 12.12 4.88 2.88
C LYS A 22 10.69 5.41 2.71
N ARG A 23 10.52 6.73 2.57
CA ARG A 23 9.20 7.35 2.35
C ARG A 23 8.48 6.76 1.14
N GLU A 24 9.17 6.59 0.03
CA GLU A 24 8.60 6.00 -1.18
C GLU A 24 8.27 4.52 -0.97
N LEU A 25 9.14 3.76 -0.29
CA LEU A 25 8.92 2.36 0.04
C LEU A 25 7.62 2.16 0.84
N PHE A 26 7.43 2.92 1.93
CA PHE A 26 6.21 2.85 2.74
C PHE A 26 4.96 3.26 1.97
N ALA A 27 5.04 4.30 1.13
CA ALA A 27 3.92 4.71 0.28
C ALA A 27 3.54 3.64 -0.74
N ASN A 28 4.53 2.99 -1.36
CA ASN A 28 4.31 1.91 -2.32
C ASN A 28 3.77 0.64 -1.65
N ALA A 29 4.14 0.36 -0.39
CA ALA A 29 3.60 -0.76 0.38
C ALA A 29 2.09 -0.58 0.64
N ALA A 30 1.68 0.60 1.10
CA ALA A 30 0.27 0.91 1.29
C ALA A 30 -0.51 0.84 -0.03
N LEU A 31 0.07 1.36 -1.12
CA LEU A 31 -0.52 1.28 -2.46
C LEU A 31 -0.71 -0.17 -2.90
N ALA A 32 0.33 -1.02 -2.77
CA ALA A 32 0.27 -2.42 -3.16
C ALA A 32 -0.83 -3.18 -2.40
N LEU A 33 -0.98 -2.91 -1.11
CA LEU A 33 -2.04 -3.50 -0.31
C LEU A 33 -3.44 -3.12 -0.83
N PHE A 34 -3.69 -1.84 -1.14
CA PHE A 34 -4.97 -1.42 -1.73
C PHE A 34 -5.21 -2.01 -3.12
N ASP A 35 -4.17 -2.05 -3.96
CA ASP A 35 -4.24 -2.59 -5.32
C ASP A 35 -4.60 -4.08 -5.32
N VAL A 36 -4.03 -4.85 -4.39
CA VAL A 36 -4.34 -6.28 -4.23
C VAL A 36 -5.71 -6.51 -3.60
N MET A 37 -6.07 -5.78 -2.54
CA MET A 37 -7.31 -6.01 -1.80
C MET A 37 -8.54 -5.52 -2.55
N ILE A 38 -8.41 -4.48 -3.37
CA ILE A 38 -9.53 -3.82 -4.03
C ILE A 38 -9.34 -3.86 -5.54
N GLN A 39 -9.46 -5.07 -6.09
CA GLN A 39 -9.60 -5.26 -7.52
C GLN A 39 -10.98 -4.70 -7.94
N ASP A 40 -11.02 -3.86 -8.98
CA ASP A 40 -12.24 -3.28 -9.58
C ASP A 40 -13.03 -2.23 -8.78
N ILE A 41 -12.36 -1.16 -8.32
CA ILE A 41 -13.09 0.11 -8.14
C ILE A 41 -13.16 0.79 -9.51
N GLU A 42 -14.30 0.70 -10.20
CA GLU A 42 -14.60 1.72 -11.22
C GLU A 42 -14.33 3.08 -10.59
N PRO A 43 -13.51 3.97 -11.21
CA PRO A 43 -13.21 5.27 -10.63
C PRO A 43 -14.54 5.90 -10.25
N PRO A 44 -14.74 6.31 -8.99
CA PRO A 44 -16.05 6.62 -8.44
C PRO A 44 -16.77 7.54 -9.42
N THR A 45 -17.83 7.03 -10.05
CA THR A 45 -18.59 7.70 -11.10
C THR A 45 -19.34 8.88 -10.50
N LYS A 46 -18.62 9.97 -10.21
CA LYS A 46 -19.12 11.22 -9.61
C LYS A 46 -20.24 11.02 -8.57
N ARG A 47 -20.15 10.00 -7.69
CA ARG A 47 -21.11 9.84 -6.60
C ARG A 47 -20.59 10.57 -5.37
N GLY A 48 -20.71 11.90 -5.35
CA GLY A 48 -20.81 12.79 -4.16
C GLY A 48 -19.86 12.59 -2.96
N GLY A 49 -18.91 11.66 -3.01
CA GLY A 49 -18.02 11.31 -1.93
C GLY A 49 -16.87 12.29 -1.97
N LYS A 50 -16.86 13.21 -1.00
CA LYS A 50 -15.72 14.10 -0.82
C LYS A 50 -14.48 13.23 -0.60
N GLU A 51 -13.41 13.48 -1.35
CA GLU A 51 -12.10 12.93 -1.06
C GLU A 51 -11.74 13.23 0.40
N ARG A 52 -11.42 12.20 1.18
CA ARG A 52 -11.12 12.34 2.60
C ARG A 52 -9.65 12.05 2.83
N VAL A 53 -8.86 13.11 2.95
CA VAL A 53 -7.48 12.97 3.42
C VAL A 53 -7.50 12.73 4.93
N LYS A 54 -6.85 11.66 5.38
CA LYS A 54 -6.63 11.37 6.81
C LYS A 54 -5.13 11.22 7.07
N THR A 55 -4.61 12.02 7.99
CA THR A 55 -3.24 11.86 8.49
C THR A 55 -3.23 10.82 9.61
N ARG A 56 -2.26 9.90 9.55
CA ARG A 56 -1.98 8.92 10.60
C ARG A 56 -0.51 9.02 10.99
N THR A 57 -0.25 8.94 12.29
CA THR A 57 1.11 8.87 12.84
C THR A 57 1.23 7.53 13.55
N VAL A 58 2.27 6.79 13.22
CA VAL A 58 2.60 5.49 13.80
C VAL A 58 4.03 5.53 14.33
N LEU A 59 4.32 4.67 15.30
CA LEU A 59 5.64 4.48 15.89
C LEU A 59 5.97 3.00 15.80
N GLY A 60 7.25 2.67 15.60
CA GLY A 60 7.76 1.30 15.63
C GLY A 60 9.15 1.28 16.24
N ALA A 61 9.50 0.18 16.90
CA ALA A 61 10.81 -0.03 17.50
C ALA A 61 11.92 -0.15 16.42
N ASP A 62 11.56 -0.63 15.24
CA ASP A 62 12.42 -0.72 14.06
C ASP A 62 11.63 -0.49 12.76
N VAL A 63 12.27 -0.73 11.60
CA VAL A 63 11.66 -0.50 10.28
C VAL A 63 10.57 -1.52 9.96
N GLY A 64 10.71 -2.76 10.43
CA GLY A 64 9.71 -3.81 10.22
C GLY A 64 8.47 -3.54 11.06
N ASP A 65 8.67 -3.22 12.33
CA ASP A 65 7.61 -2.82 13.26
C ASP A 65 6.90 -1.53 12.80
N LEU A 66 7.63 -0.58 12.22
CA LEU A 66 7.02 0.64 11.66
C LEU A 66 6.09 0.38 10.48
N LEU A 67 6.26 -0.75 9.77
CA LEU A 67 5.46 -1.10 8.60
C LEU A 67 4.13 -1.77 8.94
N VAL A 68 4.05 -2.48 10.06
CA VAL A 68 2.87 -3.27 10.50
C VAL A 68 2.03 -2.52 11.54
#